data_AF-A0A261QYK1-F1
#
_entry.id   AF-A0A261QYK1-F1
#
_cell.length_a   1.000
_cell.length_b   1.000
_cell.length_c   1.000
_cell.angle_alpha   90.00
_cell.angle_beta   90.00
_cell.angle_gamma   90.00
#
_symmetry.space_group_name_H-M   'P 1'
#
loop_
_entity.id
_entity.type
_entity.pdbx_description
1 polymer ?
#
loop_
_entity_poly.entity_id
_entity_poly.type
_entity_poly.pdbx_seq_one_letter_code
_entity_poly.pdbx_strand_id
1 'polypeptide(L)'
;MPAAPGRPSCGHLLWLDAGQGHQFAVLVELAGHGGFHACRADDIDIDAGTIAAMNVPYAVSMVAHGVPSGPAWHDDGTMRNDTLLAFMRKVTVLPHTGFEAALAVDPQARIGKVEVRARGQVLQAQRHYRQGSPATPETRMTDEQLLAKFRHCASRVRPDTAGQIGSMIFQLERLDDIGELARLW
;
A
#
# COMPACT_ATOMS: atom_id res chain seq x y z
N MET A 1 20.70 18.21 40.26
CA MET A 1 19.47 17.71 39.60
C MET A 1 19.82 16.39 38.94
N PRO A 2 19.09 15.29 39.19
CA PRO A 2 19.38 14.03 38.54
C PRO A 2 18.90 14.07 37.08
N ALA A 3 19.71 13.47 36.20
CA ALA A 3 19.42 13.33 34.78
C ALA A 3 18.13 12.50 34.57
N ALA A 4 17.28 12.93 33.65
CA ALA A 4 16.10 12.20 33.25
C ALA A 4 16.49 10.81 32.69
N PRO A 5 15.75 9.73 33.01
CA PRO A 5 16.05 8.41 32.51
C PRO A 5 15.93 8.37 30.98
N GLY A 6 16.97 7.83 30.33
CA GLY A 6 17.04 7.68 28.88
C GLY A 6 15.84 6.90 28.33
N ARG A 7 15.29 7.37 27.21
CA ARG A 7 14.22 6.69 26.49
C ARG A 7 14.66 5.24 26.17
N PRO A 8 13.87 4.22 26.54
CA PRO A 8 14.19 2.85 26.18
C PRO A 8 14.19 2.67 24.66
N SER A 9 15.08 1.82 24.15
CA SER A 9 15.21 1.53 22.73
C SER A 9 13.93 0.91 22.18
N CYS A 10 13.50 1.43 21.03
CA CYS A 10 12.16 1.23 20.43
C CYS A 10 11.87 -0.21 19.96
N GLY A 11 12.81 -1.14 20.06
CA GLY A 11 12.68 -2.50 19.51
C GLY A 11 12.02 -3.53 20.43
N HIS A 12 11.93 -3.27 21.74
CA HIS A 12 11.48 -4.27 22.72
C HIS A 12 10.08 -4.01 23.31
N LEU A 13 9.56 -2.78 23.20
CA LEU A 13 8.30 -2.39 23.87
C LEU A 13 7.01 -2.75 23.11
N LEU A 14 7.07 -3.16 21.84
CA LEU A 14 5.86 -3.46 21.06
C LEU A 14 5.31 -4.88 21.27
N TRP A 15 6.07 -5.76 21.91
CA TRP A 15 5.66 -7.16 22.13
C TRP A 15 4.81 -7.35 23.39
N LEU A 16 4.91 -6.45 24.37
CA LEU A 16 4.32 -6.66 25.70
C LEU A 16 2.85 -6.21 25.80
N ASP A 17 2.41 -5.21 25.02
CA ASP A 17 1.01 -4.74 25.04
C ASP A 17 0.07 -5.52 24.12
N ALA A 18 0.58 -6.29 23.15
CA ALA A 18 -0.25 -7.19 22.35
C ALA A 18 -0.73 -8.43 23.15
N GLY A 19 -0.25 -8.60 24.39
CA GLY A 19 -0.50 -9.77 25.23
C GLY A 19 -1.81 -9.77 26.01
N GLN A 20 -2.59 -8.68 26.03
CA GLN A 20 -3.78 -8.59 26.90
C GLN A 20 -4.90 -7.76 26.22
N GLY A 21 -5.57 -8.30 25.20
CA GLY A 21 -6.93 -7.81 24.87
C GLY A 21 -7.34 -7.71 23.39
N HIS A 22 -6.40 -7.62 22.45
CA HIS A 22 -6.77 -7.53 21.03
C HIS A 22 -6.82 -8.92 20.38
N GLN A 23 -8.02 -9.49 20.27
CA GLN A 23 -8.29 -10.76 19.55
C GLN A 23 -7.96 -10.71 18.04
N PHE A 24 -7.60 -9.53 17.52
CA PHE A 24 -7.22 -9.31 16.13
C PHE A 24 -6.18 -8.18 16.00
N ALA A 25 -5.06 -8.43 15.32
CA ALA A 25 -4.05 -7.43 14.99
C ALA A 25 -3.37 -7.76 13.64
N VAL A 26 -3.02 -6.73 12.87
CA VAL A 26 -2.22 -6.88 11.64
C VAL A 26 -0.91 -6.14 11.83
N LEU A 27 0.20 -6.84 11.65
CA LEU A 27 1.54 -6.27 11.67
C LEU A 27 2.07 -6.26 10.25
N VAL A 28 2.53 -5.10 9.79
CA VAL A 28 3.13 -4.95 8.47
C VAL A 28 4.54 -4.38 8.63
N GLU A 29 5.53 -5.13 8.19
CA GLU A 29 6.90 -4.67 8.09
C GLU A 29 7.17 -4.25 6.64
N LEU A 30 7.45 -2.97 6.40
CA LEU A 30 7.69 -2.45 5.06
C LEU A 30 9.10 -1.91 4.88
N ALA A 31 9.52 -1.89 3.62
CA ALA A 31 10.64 -1.11 3.14
C ALA A 31 10.52 0.36 3.57
N GLY A 32 11.48 0.83 4.36
CA GLY A 32 11.60 2.22 4.76
C GLY A 32 13.00 2.51 5.27
N HIS A 33 13.57 3.65 4.86
CA HIS A 33 14.74 4.19 5.56
C HIS A 33 14.34 4.49 7.01
N GLY A 34 15.29 4.42 7.94
CA GLY A 34 15.11 4.49 9.41
C GLY A 34 14.37 5.70 10.01
N GLY A 35 13.65 6.49 9.21
CA GLY A 35 12.69 7.52 9.60
C GLY A 35 11.21 7.08 9.60
N PHE A 36 10.86 5.85 9.21
CA PHE A 36 9.54 5.30 9.56
C PHE A 36 9.53 4.98 11.05
N HIS A 37 9.14 5.97 11.86
CA HIS A 37 8.80 5.71 13.25
C HIS A 37 7.61 4.74 13.28
N ALA A 38 7.56 3.87 14.30
CA ALA A 38 6.39 3.02 14.52
C ALA A 38 5.19 3.93 14.77
N CYS A 39 4.39 4.16 13.74
CA CYS A 39 3.16 4.95 13.83
C CYS A 39 2.00 3.99 14.07
N ARG A 40 1.23 4.24 15.13
CA ARG A 40 -0.07 3.61 15.27
C ARG A 40 -1.06 4.32 14.36
N ALA A 41 -1.98 3.56 13.80
CA ALA A 41 -3.05 4.09 12.97
C ALA A 41 -4.01 5.04 13.71
N ASP A 42 -4.05 4.96 15.05
CA ASP A 42 -4.88 5.84 15.90
C ASP A 42 -4.42 7.32 15.87
N ASP A 43 -3.23 7.61 15.36
CA ASP A 43 -2.66 8.97 15.33
C ASP A 43 -2.96 9.74 14.02
N ILE A 44 -3.70 9.15 13.06
CA ILE A 44 -3.85 9.73 11.71
C ILE A 44 -5.31 9.68 11.22
N ASP A 45 -5.93 10.85 11.12
CA ASP A 45 -7.23 11.04 10.47
C ASP A 45 -7.10 11.05 8.94
N ILE A 46 -8.01 10.35 8.26
CA ILE A 46 -8.09 10.30 6.79
C ILE A 46 -9.08 11.37 6.29
N ASP A 47 -8.68 12.64 6.40
CA ASP A 47 -9.52 13.79 6.03
C ASP A 47 -9.22 14.36 4.63
N ALA A 48 -8.05 14.03 4.08
CA ALA A 48 -7.59 14.48 2.77
C ALA A 48 -7.07 13.32 1.93
N GLY A 49 -7.30 13.41 0.60
CA GLY A 49 -6.86 12.38 -0.36
C GLY A 49 -5.35 12.13 -0.32
N THR A 50 -4.54 13.15 -0.03
CA THR A 50 -3.09 13.01 0.12
C THR A 50 -2.72 12.16 1.33
N ILE A 51 -3.42 12.31 2.46
CA ILE A 51 -3.20 11.48 3.64
C ILE A 51 -3.60 10.04 3.33
N ALA A 52 -4.76 9.83 2.70
CA ALA A 52 -5.20 8.50 2.28
C ALA A 52 -4.15 7.80 1.38
N ALA A 53 -3.52 8.54 0.45
CA ALA A 53 -2.53 8.00 -0.49
C ALA A 53 -1.23 7.53 0.18
N MET A 54 -0.86 8.12 1.32
CA MET A 54 0.41 7.85 2.00
C MET A 54 0.23 7.04 3.30
N ASN A 55 -1.01 6.67 3.64
CA ASN A 55 -1.32 5.94 4.86
C ASN A 55 -1.35 4.42 4.60
N VAL A 56 -0.29 3.72 5.02
CA VAL A 56 -0.17 2.26 4.88
C VAL A 56 -1.27 1.50 5.64
N PRO A 57 -1.58 1.81 6.91
CA PRO A 57 -2.72 1.19 7.61
C PRO A 57 -4.02 1.26 6.81
N TYR A 58 -4.32 2.41 6.22
CA TYR A 58 -5.52 2.62 5.41
C TYR A 58 -5.52 1.71 4.17
N ALA A 59 -4.41 1.67 3.44
CA ALA A 59 -4.24 0.78 2.29
C ALA A 59 -4.42 -0.71 2.67
N VAL A 60 -3.89 -1.14 3.81
CA VAL A 60 -4.06 -2.51 4.33
C VAL A 60 -5.53 -2.78 4.64
N SER A 61 -6.24 -1.81 5.22
CA SER A 61 -7.67 -1.92 5.46
C SER A 61 -8.48 -2.08 4.17
N MET A 62 -8.18 -1.27 3.14
CA MET A 62 -8.83 -1.40 1.83
C MET A 62 -8.69 -2.82 1.27
N VAL A 63 -7.47 -3.35 1.29
CA VAL A 63 -7.16 -4.69 0.79
C VAL A 63 -7.87 -5.76 1.63
N ALA A 64 -7.86 -5.66 2.96
CA ALA A 64 -8.51 -6.62 3.85
C ALA A 64 -10.03 -6.68 3.65
N HIS A 65 -10.64 -5.56 3.27
CA HIS A 65 -12.07 -5.46 2.97
C HIS A 65 -12.41 -5.67 1.49
N GLY A 66 -11.43 -6.02 0.65
CA GLY A 66 -11.65 -6.31 -0.77
C GLY A 66 -11.99 -5.09 -1.62
N VAL A 67 -11.71 -3.87 -1.15
CA VAL A 67 -11.87 -2.65 -1.94
C VAL A 67 -10.80 -2.64 -3.03
N PRO A 68 -11.15 -2.72 -4.33
CA PRO A 68 -10.17 -2.79 -5.40
C PRO A 68 -9.21 -1.60 -5.38
N SER A 69 -7.92 -1.85 -5.53
CA SER A 69 -6.92 -0.76 -5.58
C SER A 69 -7.17 0.14 -6.77
N GLY A 70 -7.38 1.42 -6.50
CA GLY A 70 -7.69 2.40 -7.53
C GLY A 70 -8.37 3.64 -6.99
N PRO A 71 -9.00 4.43 -7.87
CA PRO A 71 -9.56 5.73 -7.52
C PRO A 71 -10.60 5.69 -6.39
N ALA A 72 -11.32 4.58 -6.24
CA ALA A 72 -12.35 4.38 -5.22
C ALA A 72 -11.83 4.52 -3.78
N TRP A 73 -10.53 4.32 -3.56
CA TRP A 73 -9.88 4.52 -2.25
C TRP A 73 -9.92 5.97 -1.78
N HIS A 74 -10.12 6.92 -2.70
CA HIS A 74 -10.16 8.35 -2.44
C HIS A 74 -11.57 8.93 -2.50
N ASP A 75 -12.60 8.11 -2.62
CA ASP A 75 -13.98 8.58 -2.50
C ASP A 75 -14.27 9.02 -1.07
N ASP A 76 -15.05 10.08 -0.94
CA ASP A 76 -15.54 10.58 0.35
C ASP A 76 -16.20 9.47 1.18
N GLY A 77 -17.01 8.62 0.53
CA GLY A 77 -17.68 7.50 1.16
C GLY A 77 -16.72 6.40 1.63
N THR A 78 -15.59 6.21 0.96
CA THR A 78 -14.57 5.23 1.34
C THR A 78 -13.68 5.77 2.45
N MET A 79 -13.20 7.01 2.31
CA MET A 79 -12.35 7.68 3.30
C MET A 79 -13.04 7.88 4.64
N ARG A 80 -14.36 8.13 4.64
CA ARG A 80 -15.18 8.29 5.85
C ARG A 80 -15.88 7.01 6.30
N ASN A 81 -15.53 5.85 5.73
CA ASN A 81 -16.18 4.60 6.08
C ASN A 81 -15.73 4.11 7.46
N ASP A 82 -16.61 4.16 8.45
CA ASP A 82 -16.31 3.76 9.84
C ASP A 82 -15.78 2.33 9.98
N THR A 83 -16.24 1.40 9.14
CA THR A 83 -15.78 0.00 9.20
C THR A 83 -14.33 -0.12 8.73
N LEU A 84 -13.99 0.57 7.64
CA LEU A 84 -12.62 0.59 7.11
C LEU A 84 -11.68 1.32 8.08
N LEU A 85 -12.10 2.47 8.60
CA LEU A 85 -11.31 3.21 9.60
C LEU A 85 -11.13 2.40 10.90
N ALA A 86 -12.15 1.65 11.33
CA ALA A 86 -12.03 0.76 12.49
C ALA A 86 -11.07 -0.41 12.29
N PHE A 87 -10.95 -0.93 11.06
CA PHE A 87 -9.96 -1.96 10.75
C PHE A 87 -8.55 -1.36 10.64
N MET A 88 -8.41 -0.20 10.00
CA MET A 88 -7.16 0.56 9.92
C MET A 88 -6.49 0.71 11.28
N ARG A 89 -7.25 1.07 12.32
CA ARG A 89 -6.78 1.21 13.71
C ARG A 89 -6.13 -0.05 14.32
N LYS A 90 -6.37 -1.23 13.73
CA LYS A 90 -5.79 -2.52 14.17
C LYS A 90 -4.49 -2.86 13.45
N VAL A 91 -4.04 -2.01 12.52
CA VAL A 91 -2.83 -2.22 11.72
C VAL A 91 -1.67 -1.46 12.35
N THR A 92 -0.60 -2.19 12.65
CA THR A 92 0.68 -1.64 13.09
C THR A 92 1.69 -1.76 11.96
N VAL A 93 2.42 -0.68 11.67
CA VAL A 93 3.47 -0.67 10.64
C VAL A 93 4.83 -0.48 11.28
N LEU A 94 5.76 -1.35 10.93
CA LEU A 94 7.15 -1.31 11.38
C LEU A 94 8.10 -1.22 10.18
N PRO A 95 9.30 -0.63 10.36
CA PRO A 95 10.36 -0.75 9.37
C PRO A 95 10.87 -2.20 9.34
N HIS A 96 11.05 -2.76 8.14
CA HIS A 96 11.62 -4.09 7.97
C HIS A 96 13.14 -4.05 8.20
N THR A 97 13.64 -4.76 9.21
CA THR A 97 15.06 -4.71 9.63
C THR A 97 16.05 -5.13 8.54
N GLY A 98 15.64 -6.04 7.66
CA GLY A 98 16.44 -6.48 6.50
C GLY A 98 16.36 -5.60 5.26
N PHE A 99 15.65 -4.46 5.29
CA PHE A 99 15.40 -3.66 4.09
C PHE A 99 16.67 -3.09 3.46
N GLU A 100 17.52 -2.41 4.25
CA GLU A 100 18.75 -1.78 3.76
C GLU A 100 19.71 -2.80 3.16
N ALA A 101 19.86 -3.95 3.83
CA ALA A 101 20.70 -5.04 3.36
C ALA A 101 20.20 -5.62 2.04
N ALA A 102 18.88 -5.80 1.90
CA ALA A 102 18.29 -6.26 0.65
C ALA A 102 18.49 -5.25 -0.49
N LEU A 103 18.28 -3.96 -0.21
CA LEU A 103 18.42 -2.89 -1.19
C LEU A 103 19.88 -2.71 -1.66
N ALA A 104 20.84 -2.90 -0.77
CA ALA A 104 22.27 -2.85 -1.10
C ALA A 104 22.70 -3.98 -2.04
N VAL A 105 22.05 -5.14 -1.96
CA VAL A 105 22.32 -6.30 -2.84
C VAL A 105 21.57 -6.16 -4.17
N ASP A 106 20.31 -5.76 -4.13
CA ASP A 106 19.47 -5.56 -5.31
C ASP A 106 18.69 -4.24 -5.21
N PRO A 107 18.98 -3.24 -6.07
CA PRO A 107 18.26 -1.97 -6.09
C PRO A 107 16.75 -2.09 -6.33
N GLN A 108 16.26 -3.20 -6.90
CA GLN A 108 14.84 -3.49 -7.10
C GLN A 108 14.15 -4.11 -5.87
N ALA A 109 14.91 -4.55 -4.86
CA ALA A 109 14.37 -5.13 -3.66
C ALA A 109 13.51 -4.12 -2.88
N ARG A 110 12.27 -4.52 -2.59
CA ARG A 110 11.32 -3.78 -1.75
C ARG A 110 10.65 -4.78 -0.82
N ILE A 111 11.49 -5.39 0.01
CA ILE A 111 11.06 -6.44 0.93
C ILE A 111 9.97 -5.93 1.87
N GLY A 112 8.95 -6.77 2.06
CA GLY A 112 7.87 -6.51 3.00
C GLY A 112 7.31 -7.82 3.54
N LYS A 113 6.85 -7.77 4.78
CA LYS A 113 6.26 -8.89 5.51
C LYS A 113 4.94 -8.44 6.15
N VAL A 114 3.96 -9.33 6.13
CA VAL A 114 2.68 -9.16 6.83
C VAL A 114 2.53 -10.34 7.79
N GLU A 115 2.07 -10.05 9.00
CA GLU A 115 1.59 -11.01 9.97
C GLU A 115 0.18 -10.62 10.40
N VAL A 116 -0.76 -11.56 10.33
CA VAL A 116 -2.14 -11.38 10.79
C VAL A 116 -2.37 -12.33 11.96
N ARG A 117 -2.77 -11.76 13.10
CA ARG A 117 -3.21 -12.50 14.29
C ARG A 117 -4.71 -12.40 14.38
N ALA A 118 -5.41 -13.52 14.29
CA ALA A 118 -6.87 -13.54 14.33
C ALA A 118 -7.37 -14.88 14.88
N ARG A 119 -8.33 -14.86 15.80
CA ARG A 119 -9.01 -16.08 16.30
C ARG A 119 -8.02 -17.14 16.82
N GLY A 120 -6.95 -16.70 17.50
CA GLY A 120 -5.90 -17.58 18.01
C GLY A 120 -4.94 -18.15 16.95
N GLN A 121 -5.07 -17.75 15.68
CA GLN A 121 -4.18 -18.13 14.59
C GLN A 121 -3.22 -17.01 14.21
N VAL A 122 -2.05 -17.39 13.69
CA VAL A 122 -1.05 -16.48 13.13
C VAL A 122 -0.83 -16.88 11.67
N LEU A 123 -1.10 -15.95 10.76
CA LEU A 123 -0.83 -16.10 9.33
C LEU A 123 0.28 -15.14 8.94
N GLN A 124 1.25 -15.58 8.15
CA GLN A 124 2.37 -14.75 7.72
C GLN A 124 2.64 -14.89 6.23
N ALA A 125 3.05 -13.79 5.62
CA ALA A 125 3.55 -13.78 4.24
C ALA A 125 4.67 -12.75 4.11
N GLN A 126 5.67 -13.08 3.31
CA GLN A 126 6.77 -12.18 2.96
C GLN A 126 6.96 -12.14 1.45
N ARG A 127 7.31 -10.98 0.92
CA ARG A 127 7.65 -10.78 -0.49
C ARG A 127 8.89 -9.91 -0.59
N HIS A 128 9.73 -10.21 -1.58
CA HIS A 128 10.96 -9.45 -1.84
C HIS A 128 10.73 -8.32 -2.86
N TYR A 129 9.78 -8.51 -3.76
CA TYR A 129 9.45 -7.61 -4.86
C TYR A 129 7.96 -7.26 -4.86
N ARG A 130 7.65 -6.06 -5.33
CA ARG A 130 6.27 -5.58 -5.48
C ARG A 130 5.72 -6.00 -6.84
N GLN A 131 4.42 -6.30 -6.91
CA GLN A 131 3.76 -6.45 -8.21
C GLN A 131 3.94 -5.17 -9.04
N GLY A 132 4.26 -5.34 -10.31
CA GLY A 132 4.59 -4.28 -11.26
C GLY A 132 6.07 -3.91 -11.34
N SER A 133 6.96 -4.48 -10.50
CA SER A 133 8.40 -4.27 -10.69
C SER A 133 8.93 -5.11 -11.87
N PRO A 134 10.02 -4.67 -12.52
CA PRO A 134 10.70 -5.46 -13.55
C PRO A 134 11.67 -6.51 -12.96
N ALA A 135 11.64 -6.73 -11.64
CA ALA A 135 12.66 -7.52 -10.93
C ALA A 135 12.64 -9.01 -11.32
N THR A 136 11.44 -9.56 -11.55
CA THR A 136 11.26 -10.96 -11.96
C THR A 136 10.11 -11.09 -12.97
N PRO A 137 10.06 -12.18 -13.75
CA PRO A 137 8.92 -12.43 -14.65
C PRO A 137 7.57 -12.45 -13.93
N GLU A 138 7.51 -12.96 -12.70
CA GLU A 138 6.27 -13.09 -11.91
C GLU A 138 5.77 -11.76 -11.37
N THR A 139 6.68 -10.82 -11.12
CA THR A 139 6.35 -9.48 -10.62
C THR A 139 6.03 -8.51 -11.76
N ARG A 140 6.43 -8.83 -12.99
CA ARG A 140 6.11 -8.03 -14.16
C ARG A 140 4.62 -8.16 -14.50
N MET A 141 3.99 -7.02 -14.76
CA MET A 141 2.61 -7.03 -15.26
C MET A 141 2.59 -7.31 -16.77
N THR A 142 1.60 -8.08 -17.22
CA THR A 142 1.33 -8.24 -18.65
C THR A 142 0.66 -6.98 -19.22
N ASP A 143 0.65 -6.86 -20.54
CA ASP A 143 0.01 -5.74 -21.23
C ASP A 143 -1.50 -5.71 -20.92
N GLU A 144 -2.15 -6.87 -20.82
CA GLU A 144 -3.55 -6.98 -20.44
C GLU A 144 -3.80 -6.46 -19.01
N GLN A 145 -2.90 -6.78 -18.07
CA GLN A 145 -3.00 -6.30 -16.69
C GLN A 145 -2.79 -4.79 -16.60
N LEU A 146 -1.82 -4.25 -17.35
CA LEU A 146 -1.56 -2.81 -17.42
C LEU A 146 -2.74 -2.06 -18.06
N LEU A 147 -3.30 -2.59 -19.15
CA LEU A 147 -4.46 -2.02 -19.82
C LEU A 147 -5.72 -2.09 -18.94
N ALA A 148 -5.93 -3.19 -18.21
CA ALA A 148 -7.01 -3.30 -17.24
C ALA A 148 -6.87 -2.26 -16.11
N LYS A 149 -5.65 -2.08 -15.58
CA LYS A 149 -5.35 -1.04 -14.58
C LYS A 149 -5.61 0.36 -15.13
N PHE A 150 -5.17 0.65 -16.35
CA PHE A 150 -5.43 1.93 -17.02
C PHE A 150 -6.93 2.18 -17.16
N ARG A 151 -7.69 1.21 -17.69
CA ARG A 151 -9.14 1.31 -17.86
C ARG A 151 -9.86 1.53 -16.54
N HIS A 152 -9.48 0.81 -15.48
CA HIS A 152 -10.06 0.99 -14.15
C HIS A 152 -9.87 2.42 -13.62
N CYS A 153 -8.70 3.02 -13.83
CA CYS A 153 -8.43 4.39 -13.41
C CYS A 153 -9.13 5.43 -14.29
N ALA A 154 -9.02 5.28 -15.62
CA ALA A 154 -9.48 6.26 -16.58
C ALA A 154 -11.01 6.28 -16.75
N SER A 155 -11.69 5.15 -16.53
CA SER A 155 -13.16 5.04 -16.68
C SER A 155 -13.93 6.00 -15.78
N ARG A 156 -13.30 6.49 -14.71
CA ARG A 156 -13.90 7.49 -13.82
C ARG A 156 -14.13 8.84 -14.48
N VAL A 157 -13.30 9.19 -15.46
CA VAL A 157 -13.34 10.49 -16.18
C VAL A 157 -13.75 10.28 -17.64
N ARG A 158 -13.45 9.11 -18.18
CA ARG A 158 -13.62 8.73 -19.59
C ARG A 158 -14.23 7.33 -19.70
N PRO A 159 -15.47 7.12 -19.20
CA PRO A 159 -16.08 5.78 -19.20
C PRO A 159 -16.17 5.17 -20.60
N ASP A 160 -16.50 5.98 -21.60
CA ASP A 160 -16.76 5.51 -22.97
C ASP A 160 -15.46 5.36 -23.79
N THR A 161 -14.44 6.18 -23.51
CA THR A 161 -13.21 6.23 -24.33
C THR A 161 -11.98 5.60 -23.65
N ALA A 162 -12.00 5.29 -22.35
CA ALA A 162 -10.85 4.72 -21.63
C ALA A 162 -10.29 3.45 -22.28
N GLY A 163 -11.15 2.60 -22.82
CA GLY A 163 -10.73 1.39 -23.53
C GLY A 163 -9.92 1.70 -24.78
N GLN A 164 -10.40 2.63 -25.60
CA GLN A 164 -9.78 3.07 -26.85
C GLN A 164 -8.48 3.82 -26.59
N ILE A 165 -8.49 4.77 -25.63
CA ILE A 165 -7.30 5.54 -25.23
C ILE A 165 -6.18 4.58 -24.81
N GLY A 166 -6.47 3.61 -23.95
CA GLY A 166 -5.48 2.65 -23.49
C GLY A 166 -4.89 1.82 -24.64
N SER A 167 -5.73 1.37 -25.57
CA SER A 167 -5.26 0.63 -26.75
C SER A 167 -4.39 1.48 -27.69
N MET A 168 -4.72 2.75 -27.88
CA MET A 168 -3.90 3.68 -28.68
C MET A 168 -2.54 3.97 -28.02
N ILE A 169 -2.49 4.10 -26.69
CA ILE A 169 -1.22 4.27 -25.96
C ILE A 169 -0.30 3.05 -26.13
N PHE A 170 -0.86 1.84 -26.14
CA PHE A 170 -0.09 0.61 -26.37
C PHE A 170 0.40 0.43 -27.81
N GLN A 171 -0.14 1.20 -28.75
CA GLN A 171 0.20 1.15 -30.18
C GLN A 171 0.71 2.51 -30.67
N LEU A 172 1.32 3.28 -29.77
CA LEU A 172 1.69 4.67 -30.01
C LEU A 172 2.65 4.83 -31.20
N GLU A 173 3.54 3.85 -31.40
CA GLU A 173 4.49 3.80 -32.52
C GLU A 173 3.82 3.64 -33.89
N ARG A 174 2.53 3.29 -33.92
CA ARG A 174 1.73 3.10 -35.12
C ARG A 174 0.83 4.31 -35.42
N LEU A 175 0.88 5.35 -34.58
CA LEU A 175 0.02 6.51 -34.70
C LEU A 175 0.71 7.59 -35.54
N ASP A 176 0.08 8.01 -36.63
CA ASP A 176 0.60 9.05 -37.52
C ASP A 176 0.37 10.48 -36.96
N ASP A 177 -0.75 10.71 -36.25
CA ASP A 177 -1.10 11.99 -35.62
C ASP A 177 -1.45 11.80 -34.13
N ILE A 178 -0.57 12.29 -33.25
CA ILE A 178 -0.81 12.28 -31.79
C ILE A 178 -2.08 13.07 -31.38
N GLY A 179 -2.53 14.00 -32.22
CA GLY A 179 -3.78 14.73 -32.04
C GLY A 179 -5.00 13.82 -31.98
N GLU A 180 -4.97 12.65 -32.61
CA GLU A 180 -6.06 11.66 -32.53
C GLU A 180 -6.25 11.17 -31.09
N LEU A 181 -5.15 10.86 -30.39
CA LEU A 181 -5.19 10.49 -28.98
C LEU A 181 -5.65 11.66 -28.12
N ALA A 182 -5.12 12.85 -28.37
CA ALA A 182 -5.45 14.05 -27.59
C ALA A 182 -6.95 14.42 -27.66
N ARG A 183 -7.61 14.17 -28.80
CA ARG A 183 -9.05 14.44 -28.99
C ARG A 183 -9.96 13.46 -28.22
N LEU A 184 -9.46 12.30 -27.83
CA LEU A 184 -10.21 11.31 -27.02
C LEU A 184 -10.11 11.57 -25.52
N TRP A 185 -9.08 12.32 -25.12
CA TRP A 185 -8.84 12.70 -23.73
C TRP A 185 -9.69 13.90 -23.31
#